data_AF-A0A832UIH1-F1
#
_entry.id   AF-A0A832UIH1-F1
#
_cell.length_a   1.000
_cell.length_b   1.000
_cell.length_c   1.000
_cell.angle_alpha   90.00
_cell.angle_beta   90.00
_cell.angle_gamma   90.00
#
_symmetry.space_group_name_H-M   'P 1'
#
loop_
_entity.id
_entity.type
_entity.pdbx_description
1 polymer ?
#
loop_
_entity_poly.entity_id
_entity_poly.type
_entity_poly.pdbx_seq_one_letter_code
_entity_poly.pdbx_strand_id
1 'polypeptide(L)' 'METKLEQKILEKLDKIEKEVEGIREHMVDIDSILTPEEESRYEESLKEYREGKAVSLEDFEKKRRK' A
#
# COMPACT_ATOMS: atom_id res chain seq x y z
N MET A 1 -0.80 35.43 21.99
CA MET A 1 0.64 35.26 21.72
C MET A 1 1.01 33.91 22.27
N GLU A 2 1.45 32.99 21.40
CA GLU A 2 1.94 31.69 21.84
C GLU A 2 3.18 31.87 22.71
N THR A 3 3.29 31.05 23.75
CA THR A 3 4.46 31.01 24.62
C THR A 3 5.64 30.40 23.88
N LYS A 4 6.87 30.73 24.28
CA LYS A 4 8.09 30.11 23.74
C LYS A 4 8.08 28.58 23.83
N LEU A 5 7.33 28.02 24.78
CA LEU A 5 7.17 26.58 24.93
C LEU A 5 6.24 26.01 23.86
N GLU A 6 5.10 26.66 23.62
CA GLU A 6 4.15 26.27 22.57
C GLU A 6 4.82 26.29 21.18
N GLN A 7 5.61 27.33 20.90
CA GLN A 7 6.37 27.43 19.64
C GLN A 7 7.37 26.27 19.46
N LYS A 8 8.11 25.91 20.53
CA LYS A 8 9.04 24.77 20.49
C LYS A 8 8.33 23.42 20.33
N ILE A 9 7.12 23.29 20.87
CA ILE A 9 6.31 22.08 20.73
C ILE A 9 5.83 21.95 19.29
N LEU A 10 5.30 23.03 18.70
CA LEU A 10 4.87 23.05 17.30
C LEU A 10 6.02 22.74 16.33
N GLU A 11 7.20 23.36 16.51
CA GLU A 11 8.38 23.05 15.69
C GLU A 11 8.81 21.58 15.76
N LYS A 12 8.64 20.92 16.91
CA LYS A 12 8.95 19.49 17.06
C LYS A 12 7.89 18.61 16.43
N LEU A 13 6.62 18.97 16.55
CA LEU A 13 5.52 18.25 15.94
C LEU A 13 5.62 18.29 14.41
N ASP A 14 5.91 19.46 13.83
CA ASP A 14 6.15 19.62 12.39
C ASP A 14 7.30 18.73 11.89
N LYS A 15 8.37 18.59 12.68
CA LYS A 15 9.49 17.71 12.32
C LYS A 15 9.09 16.25 12.34
N ILE A 16 8.36 15.82 13.37
CA ILE A 16 7.86 14.45 13.49
C ILE A 16 6.91 14.14 12.33
N GLU A 17 6.02 15.07 11.97
CA GLU A 17 5.07 14.89 10.88
C GLU A 17 5.79 14.68 9.54
N LYS A 18 6.79 15.53 9.23
CA LYS A 18 7.62 15.39 8.03
C LYS A 18 8.43 14.09 8.00
N GLU A 19 8.96 13.65 9.14
CA GLU A 19 9.66 12.36 9.23
C GLU A 19 8.70 11.19 9.01
N VAL A 20 7.49 11.24 9.59
CA VAL A 20 6.46 10.20 9.41
C VAL A 20 5.97 10.15 7.96
N GLU A 21 5.82 11.31 7.32
CA GLU A 21 5.48 11.39 5.89
C GLU A 21 6.58 10.75 5.03
N GLY A 22 7.84 11.12 5.26
CA GLY A 22 8.97 10.50 4.57
C GLY A 22 9.07 9.00 4.81
N ILE A 23 8.84 8.53 6.03
CA ILE A 23 8.76 7.09 6.33
C ILE A 23 7.64 6.44 5.54
N ARG A 24 6.43 7.02 5.51
CA ARG A 24 5.29 6.47 4.75
C ARG A 24 5.54 6.38 3.26
N GLU A 25 6.16 7.40 2.67
CA GLU A 25 6.53 7.39 1.25
C GLU A 25 7.51 6.27 0.90
N HIS A 26 8.40 5.92 1.83
CA HIS A 26 9.44 4.90 1.66
C HIS A 26 9.08 3.56 2.30
N MET A 27 7.96 3.47 3.02
CA MET A 27 7.29 2.22 3.41
C MET A 27 6.60 1.63 2.17
N VAL A 28 7.39 1.37 1.12
CA VAL A 28 7.06 0.37 0.11
C VAL A 28 7.31 -0.97 0.78
N ASP A 29 6.32 -1.86 0.79
CA ASP A 29 6.51 -3.21 1.32
C ASP A 29 7.74 -3.82 0.63
N ILE A 30 8.80 -4.12 1.38
CA ILE A 30 10.03 -4.70 0.83
C ILE A 30 9.72 -6.04 0.13
N ASP A 31 8.62 -6.69 0.54
CA ASP A 31 8.08 -7.91 -0.07
C ASP A 31 7.30 -7.67 -1.39
N SER A 32 7.16 -6.40 -1.82
CA SER A 32 6.45 -5.98 -3.05
C SER A 32 7.38 -5.58 -4.21
N ILE A 33 8.70 -5.74 -4.08
CA ILE A 33 9.60 -5.51 -5.22
C ILE A 33 9.44 -6.69 -6.17
N LEU A 34 8.45 -6.59 -7.06
CA LEU A 34 8.29 -7.51 -8.16
C LEU A 34 9.47 -7.29 -9.12
N THR A 35 10.12 -8.39 -9.51
CA THR A 35 10.94 -8.38 -10.72
C THR A 35 10.07 -7.99 -11.93
N PRO A 36 10.64 -7.48 -13.02
CA PRO A 36 9.86 -7.13 -14.21
C PRO A 36 9.01 -8.29 -14.76
N GLU A 37 9.48 -9.52 -14.59
CA GLU A 37 8.72 -10.73 -14.95
C GLU A 37 7.51 -10.93 -14.02
N GLU A 38 7.68 -10.76 -12.71
CA GLU A 38 6.59 -10.88 -11.74
C GLU A 38 5.55 -9.76 -11.91
N GLU A 39 6.00 -8.53 -12.24
CA GLU A 39 5.11 -7.42 -12.58
C GLU A 39 4.28 -7.74 -13.83
N SER A 40 4.92 -8.24 -14.89
CA SER A 40 4.22 -8.65 -16.12
C SER A 40 3.19 -9.75 -15.86
N ARG A 41 3.52 -10.75 -15.04
CA ARG A 41 2.60 -11.84 -14.65
C ARG A 41 1.46 -11.32 -13.79
N TYR A 42 1.72 -10.36 -12.92
CA TYR A 42 0.69 -9.72 -12.11
C TYR A 42 -0.30 -8.95 -13.00
N GLU A 43 0.19 -8.14 -13.94
CA GLU A 43 -0.66 -7.43 -14.90
C GLU A 43 -1.50 -8.38 -15.76
N GLU A 44 -0.92 -9.49 -16.23
CA GLU A 44 -1.63 -10.53 -16.98
C GLU A 44 -2.76 -11.13 -16.13
N SER A 45 -2.49 -11.47 -14.87
CA SER A 45 -3.50 -12.03 -13.96
C SER A 45 -4.68 -11.07 -13.73
N LEU A 46 -4.40 -9.77 -13.60
CA LEU A 46 -5.44 -8.75 -13.48
C LEU A 46 -6.29 -8.64 -14.75
N LYS A 47 -5.65 -8.74 -15.93
CA LYS A 47 -6.34 -8.74 -17.22
C LYS A 47 -7.24 -9.96 -17.35
N GLU A 48 -6.74 -11.16 -17.04
CA GLU A 48 -7.54 -12.39 -17.09
C GLU A 48 -8.73 -12.36 -16.14
N TYR A 49 -8.55 -11.80 -14.94
CA TYR A 49 -9.64 -11.59 -14.00
C TYR A 49 -10.71 -10.63 -14.54
N ARG A 50 -10.30 -9.49 -15.13
CA ARG A 50 -11.23 -8.53 -15.77
C ARG A 50 -11.96 -9.13 -16.96
N GLU A 51 -11.29 -9.98 -17.74
CA GLU A 51 -11.87 -10.70 -18.87
C GLU A 51 -12.75 -11.89 -18.43
N GLY A 52 -12.88 -12.15 -17.13
CA GLY A 52 -13.70 -13.23 -16.57
C GLY A 52 -13.11 -14.63 -16.79
N LYS A 53 -11.84 -14.73 -17.18
CA LYS A 53 -11.10 -16.00 -17.33
C LYS A 53 -10.68 -16.57 -15.98
N ALA A 54 -10.54 -15.70 -14.97
CA ALA A 54 -10.24 -16.07 -13.59
C ALA A 54 -11.38 -15.62 -12.65
N VAL A 55 -11.51 -16.31 -11.52
CA VAL A 55 -12.43 -15.94 -10.42
C VAL A 55 -11.66 -15.89 -9.12
N SER A 56 -12.19 -15.17 -8.12
CA SER A 56 -11.59 -15.16 -6.80
C SER A 56 -11.65 -16.58 -6.20
N LEU A 57 -10.67 -16.89 -5.34
CA LEU A 57 -10.68 -18.16 -4.62
C LEU A 57 -11.95 -18.32 -3.79
N GLU A 58 -12.43 -17.23 -3.18
CA GLU A 58 -13.67 -17.23 -2.40
C GLU A 58 -14.88 -17.60 -3.27
N ASP A 59 -15.01 -17.05 -4.47
CA ASP A 59 -16.10 -17.36 -5.40
C ASP A 59 -15.99 -18.79 -5.93
N PHE A 60 -14.77 -19.26 -6.18
CA PHE A 60 -14.51 -20.64 -6.55
C PHE A 60 -14.96 -21.60 -5.44
N GLU A 61 -14.59 -21.33 -4.18
CA GLU A 61 -14.98 -22.15 -3.04
C GLU A 61 -16.50 -22.13 -2.79
N LYS A 62 -17.15 -20.97 -2.93
CA LYS A 62 -18.61 -20.85 -2.85
C LYS A 62 -19.31 -21.71 -3.91
N LYS A 63 -18.76 -21.77 -5.13
CA LYS A 63 -19.27 -22.66 -6.19
C LYS A 63 -19.02 -24.13 -5.88
N ARG A 64 -17.86 -24.48 -5.32
CA ARG A 64 -17.48 -25.87 -5.01
C ARG A 64 -18.28 -26.48 -3.85
N ARG A 65 -18.78 -25.66 -2.92
CA ARG A 65 -19.57 -26.12 -1.75
C ARG A 65 -21.08 -26.28 -2.04
N LYS A 66 -21.53 -26.02 -3.28
CA LYS A 66 -22.89 -26.31 -3.76
C LYS A 66 -22.93 -27.65 -4.49
#